data_AF-A0AAW0HP59-F1
#
_entry.id   AF-A0AAW0HP59-F1
#
_cell.length_a   1.000
_cell.length_b   1.000
_cell.length_c   1.000
_cell.angle_alpha   90.00
_cell.angle_beta   90.00
_cell.angle_gamma   90.00
#
_symmetry.space_group_name_H-M   'P 1'
#
loop_
_entity.id
_entity.type
_entity.pdbx_description
1 polymer ?
#
loop_
_entity_poly.entity_id
_entity_poly.type
_entity_poly.pdbx_seq_one_letter_code
_entity_poly.pdbx_strand_id
1 'polypeptide(L)'
;MWMVQEQCCHNQLEELHCATGINLASEPEGCATLHNNNSLETIFIKRCCHCCILGKAAQARGQQCEPNLMISYQCGLVFRACCVKGQESSDFPRGDGGDPQDPAKIADDEEQEDPYLNDRCRGGGPCKQQCRDTGDEVVCSCFVGYQLQSDGVSCEDINECITGSHNCRLGESCINTVGSFRCQRDSSCGTGYELTEDNNCKGTASIQI
;
A
#
# COMPACT_ATOMS: atom_id res chain seq x y z
N MET A 1 3.81 -21.67 21.18
CA MET A 1 4.58 -20.41 21.08
C MET A 1 5.63 -20.54 19.97
N TRP A 2 5.19 -20.66 18.71
CA TRP A 2 6.05 -20.79 17.51
C TRP A 2 5.45 -20.13 16.25
N MET A 3 4.31 -19.41 16.35
CA MET A 3 3.69 -18.72 15.19
C MET A 3 4.12 -17.25 15.04
N VAL A 4 4.81 -16.66 16.02
CA VAL A 4 5.18 -15.23 16.01
C VAL A 4 6.43 -14.97 15.14
N GLN A 5 7.23 -16.00 14.89
CA GLN A 5 8.54 -15.84 14.25
C GLN A 5 8.47 -15.80 12.70
N GLU A 6 7.52 -16.52 12.07
CA GLU A 6 7.35 -16.49 10.61
C GLU A 6 6.69 -15.19 10.10
N GLN A 7 5.71 -14.66 10.85
CA GLN A 7 5.02 -13.42 10.46
C GLN A 7 5.96 -12.21 10.50
N CYS A 8 6.93 -12.20 11.43
CA CYS A 8 7.94 -11.15 11.52
C CYS A 8 8.92 -11.19 10.34
N CYS A 9 9.34 -12.39 9.91
CA CYS A 9 10.15 -12.56 8.70
C CYS A 9 9.40 -12.13 7.43
N HIS A 10 8.10 -12.44 7.32
CA HIS A 10 7.28 -12.00 6.18
C HIS A 10 7.20 -10.48 6.08
N ASN A 11 6.97 -9.79 7.20
CA ASN A 11 6.82 -8.33 7.20
C ASN A 11 8.14 -7.61 6.88
N GLN A 12 9.27 -8.09 7.41
CA GLN A 12 10.60 -7.55 7.04
C GLN A 12 10.95 -7.83 5.57
N LEU A 13 10.61 -9.03 5.08
CA LEU A 13 10.84 -9.38 3.67
C LEU A 13 9.98 -8.49 2.76
N GLU A 14 8.73 -8.22 3.14
CA GLU A 14 7.82 -7.33 2.43
C GLU A 14 8.39 -5.90 2.37
N GLU A 15 8.82 -5.30 3.49
CA GLU A 15 9.44 -3.96 3.51
C GLU A 15 10.67 -3.85 2.60
N LEU A 16 11.57 -4.82 2.66
CA LEU A 16 12.79 -4.87 1.85
C LEU A 16 12.47 -4.89 0.33
N HIS A 17 11.52 -5.73 -0.07
CA HIS A 17 11.17 -5.91 -1.49
C HIS A 17 10.29 -4.79 -2.04
N CYS A 18 9.57 -4.09 -1.17
CA CYS A 18 8.70 -3.00 -1.55
C CYS A 18 9.49 -1.78 -2.05
N ALA A 19 10.66 -1.50 -1.47
CA ALA A 19 11.57 -0.47 -1.95
C ALA A 19 12.00 -0.70 -3.41
N THR A 20 12.32 -1.96 -3.75
CA THR A 20 12.63 -2.37 -5.13
C THR A 20 11.45 -2.14 -6.07
N GLY A 21 10.24 -2.49 -5.64
CA GLY A 21 9.01 -2.24 -6.41
C GLY A 21 8.76 -0.76 -6.68
N ILE A 22 8.97 0.10 -5.68
CA ILE A 22 8.82 1.56 -5.82
C ILE A 22 9.82 2.12 -6.85
N ASN A 23 11.07 1.65 -6.84
CA ASN A 23 12.08 2.10 -7.79
C ASN A 23 11.72 1.70 -9.24
N LEU A 24 11.23 0.47 -9.43
CA LEU A 24 10.78 -0.02 -10.74
C LEU A 24 9.59 0.77 -11.29
N ALA A 25 8.70 1.27 -10.44
CA ALA A 25 7.55 2.09 -10.85
C ALA A 25 7.94 3.47 -11.42
N SER A 26 9.23 3.80 -11.48
CA SER A 26 9.74 5.00 -12.17
C SER A 26 9.95 4.79 -13.67
N GLU A 27 10.04 3.53 -14.11
CA GLU A 27 10.17 3.18 -15.52
C GLU A 27 8.80 2.79 -16.12
N PRO A 28 8.45 3.23 -17.35
CA PRO A 28 7.14 2.98 -17.98
C PRO A 28 6.74 1.50 -18.07
N GLU A 29 7.71 0.58 -18.10
CA GLU A 29 7.50 -0.87 -18.14
C GLU A 29 8.17 -1.62 -16.97
N GLY A 30 8.70 -0.90 -15.97
CA GLY A 30 9.49 -1.50 -14.90
C GLY A 30 8.73 -2.51 -14.03
N CYS A 31 7.40 -2.37 -13.90
CA CYS A 31 6.58 -3.33 -13.17
C CYS A 31 6.26 -4.61 -13.97
N ALA A 32 6.44 -4.61 -15.29
CA ALA A 32 6.10 -5.72 -16.18
C ALA A 32 7.31 -6.65 -16.49
N THR A 33 8.54 -6.17 -16.29
CA THR A 33 9.79 -6.89 -16.59
C THR A 33 10.12 -8.03 -15.63
N LEU A 34 9.40 -8.16 -14.51
CA LEU A 34 9.49 -9.32 -13.62
C LEU A 34 8.72 -10.53 -14.21
N HIS A 35 9.37 -11.28 -15.08
CA HIS A 35 8.83 -12.52 -15.67
C HIS A 35 8.45 -13.55 -14.59
N ASN A 36 7.21 -14.09 -14.68
CA ASN A 36 6.58 -15.33 -14.16
C ASN A 36 7.29 -16.22 -13.11
N ASN A 37 8.09 -15.65 -12.21
CA ASN A 37 8.58 -16.36 -11.05
C ASN A 37 7.57 -16.16 -9.93
N ASN A 38 6.85 -17.22 -9.56
CA ASN A 38 5.97 -17.26 -8.39
C ASN A 38 6.76 -17.28 -7.07
N SER A 39 7.95 -16.66 -7.04
CA SER A 39 8.67 -16.44 -5.79
C SER A 39 7.91 -15.41 -4.97
N LEU A 40 7.76 -15.69 -3.67
CA LEU A 40 7.16 -14.82 -2.69
C LEU A 40 7.72 -13.37 -2.75
N GLU A 41 9.03 -13.25 -2.99
CA GLU A 41 9.73 -11.98 -3.19
C GLU A 41 9.21 -11.20 -4.41
N THR A 42 9.02 -11.90 -5.53
CA THR A 42 8.55 -11.30 -6.79
C THR A 42 7.10 -10.82 -6.67
N ILE A 43 6.28 -11.51 -5.87
CA ILE A 43 4.89 -11.12 -5.58
C ILE A 43 4.87 -9.78 -4.84
N PHE A 44 5.73 -9.60 -3.82
CA PHE A 44 5.83 -8.35 -3.08
C PHE A 44 6.33 -7.20 -3.96
N ILE A 45 7.39 -7.41 -4.75
CA ILE A 45 7.92 -6.39 -5.66
C ILE A 45 6.83 -5.92 -6.63
N LYS A 46 6.14 -6.86 -7.30
CA LYS A 46 5.08 -6.53 -8.28
C LYS A 46 3.95 -5.75 -7.64
N ARG A 47 3.44 -6.22 -6.49
CA ARG A 47 2.35 -5.56 -5.77
C ARG A 47 2.75 -4.13 -5.42
N CYS A 48 3.88 -3.91 -4.76
CA CYS A 48 4.36 -2.57 -4.42
C CYS A 48 4.58 -1.69 -5.65
N CYS A 49 5.11 -2.23 -6.75
CA CYS A 49 5.31 -1.50 -8.01
C CYS A 49 3.97 -0.97 -8.57
N HIS A 50 2.95 -1.82 -8.66
CA HIS A 50 1.62 -1.41 -9.11
C HIS A 50 0.96 -0.40 -8.16
N CYS A 51 1.10 -0.57 -6.84
CA CYS A 51 0.60 0.39 -5.84
C CYS A 51 1.24 1.78 -6.01
N CYS A 52 2.54 1.82 -6.32
CA CYS A 52 3.25 3.06 -6.56
C CYS A 52 2.79 3.76 -7.85
N ILE A 53 2.57 3.01 -8.94
CA ILE A 53 1.99 3.55 -10.18
C ILE A 53 0.62 4.16 -9.92
N LEU A 54 -0.23 3.50 -9.13
CA LEU A 54 -1.55 4.02 -8.77
C LEU A 54 -1.43 5.35 -8.01
N GLY A 55 -0.46 5.46 -7.09
CA GLY A 55 -0.18 6.70 -6.37
C GLY A 55 0.23 7.84 -7.31
N LYS A 56 1.20 7.59 -8.21
CA LYS A 56 1.63 8.56 -9.22
C LYS A 56 0.48 8.97 -10.16
N ALA A 57 -0.36 8.02 -10.55
CA ALA A 57 -1.51 8.29 -11.41
C ALA A 57 -2.59 9.10 -10.70
N ALA A 58 -2.82 8.88 -9.41
CA ALA A 58 -3.74 9.68 -8.59
C ALA A 58 -3.28 11.14 -8.53
N GLN A 59 -1.98 11.36 -8.32
CA GLN A 59 -1.38 12.68 -8.35
C GLN A 59 -1.46 13.35 -9.73
N ALA A 60 -1.14 12.63 -10.81
CA ALA A 60 -1.26 13.16 -12.17
C ALA A 60 -2.70 13.56 -12.53
N ARG A 61 -3.70 13.01 -11.82
CA ARG A 61 -5.13 13.33 -11.95
C ARG A 61 -5.61 14.37 -10.93
N GLY A 62 -4.72 14.94 -10.12
CA GLY A 62 -5.06 15.91 -9.07
C GLY A 62 -5.94 15.34 -7.96
N GLN A 63 -5.91 14.03 -7.73
CA GLN A 63 -6.64 13.38 -6.64
C GLN A 63 -5.85 13.47 -5.33
N GLN A 64 -6.57 13.47 -4.21
CA GLN A 64 -5.95 13.45 -2.88
C GLN A 64 -5.15 12.16 -2.69
N CYS A 65 -4.00 12.25 -2.03
CA CYS A 65 -3.11 11.11 -1.75
C CYS A 65 -3.60 10.20 -0.61
N GLU A 66 -4.90 10.21 -0.37
CA GLU A 66 -5.57 9.34 0.58
C GLU A 66 -5.83 7.98 -0.10
N PRO A 67 -5.41 6.86 0.50
CA PRO A 67 -5.62 5.55 -0.10
C PRO A 67 -7.12 5.25 -0.19
N ASN A 68 -7.56 4.77 -1.35
CA ASN A 68 -8.95 4.34 -1.56
C ASN A 68 -9.25 3.11 -0.67
N LEU A 69 -10.47 3.03 -0.13
CA LEU A 69 -10.96 2.03 0.85
C LEU A 69 -10.77 0.56 0.43
N MET A 70 -10.42 0.29 -0.83
CA MET A 70 -10.33 -1.06 -1.40
C MET A 70 -8.89 -1.58 -1.52
N ILE A 71 -7.90 -0.88 -0.96
CA ILE A 71 -6.48 -1.20 -1.10
C ILE A 71 -5.92 -1.77 0.21
N SER A 72 -5.21 -2.91 0.14
CA SER A 72 -4.54 -3.52 1.32
C SER A 72 -3.58 -2.54 2.01
N TYR A 73 -3.45 -2.59 3.35
CA TYR A 73 -2.58 -1.72 4.18
C TYR A 73 -1.23 -1.39 3.54
N GLN A 74 -0.49 -2.42 3.14
CA GLN A 74 0.86 -2.29 2.59
C GLN A 74 0.88 -1.56 1.23
N CYS A 75 -0.14 -1.77 0.41
CA CYS A 75 -0.31 -1.08 -0.86
C CYS A 75 -0.72 0.39 -0.65
N GLY A 76 -1.48 0.69 0.41
CA GLY A 76 -1.86 2.04 0.80
C GLY A 76 -0.67 2.91 1.21
N LEU A 77 0.28 2.34 1.95
CA LEU A 77 1.53 3.03 2.32
C LEU A 77 2.34 3.43 1.08
N VAL A 78 2.52 2.47 0.17
CA VAL A 78 3.27 2.68 -1.08
C VAL A 78 2.57 3.69 -2.00
N PHE A 79 1.25 3.57 -2.12
CA PHE A 79 0.41 4.51 -2.87
C PHE A 79 0.64 5.94 -2.38
N ARG A 80 0.52 6.17 -1.06
CA ARG A 80 0.69 7.51 -0.47
C ARG A 80 2.10 8.02 -0.70
N ALA A 81 3.12 7.20 -0.44
CA ALA A 81 4.52 7.58 -0.62
C ALA A 81 4.84 8.00 -2.08
N CYS A 82 4.27 7.31 -3.06
CA CYS A 82 4.46 7.65 -4.48
C CYS A 82 3.56 8.78 -4.96
N CYS A 83 2.39 8.97 -4.34
CA CYS A 83 1.48 10.06 -4.64
C CYS A 83 1.96 11.41 -4.10
N VAL A 84 2.68 11.48 -2.97
CA VAL A 84 3.22 12.76 -2.49
C VAL A 84 4.49 13.20 -3.24
N LYS A 85 5.21 12.26 -3.88
CA LYS A 85 6.50 12.51 -4.53
C LYS A 85 6.46 13.38 -5.78
N GLY A 86 5.37 13.44 -6.54
CA GLY A 86 5.26 14.28 -7.74
C GLY A 86 4.67 15.67 -7.52
N GLN A 87 4.55 16.11 -6.26
CA GLN A 87 4.08 17.46 -5.92
C GLN A 87 5.24 18.47 -6.04
N GLU A 88 6.44 17.97 -6.30
CA GLU A 88 7.66 18.73 -6.57
C GLU A 88 7.83 19.10 -8.06
N SER A 89 6.93 18.68 -8.97
CA SER A 89 7.19 18.77 -10.42
C SER A 89 5.99 19.08 -11.34
N SER A 90 5.16 20.09 -11.06
CA SER A 90 4.22 20.59 -12.08
C SER A 90 3.99 22.09 -11.97
N ASP A 91 4.55 22.80 -12.94
CA ASP A 91 4.51 24.25 -13.07
C ASP A 91 3.63 24.66 -14.28
N PHE A 92 3.05 25.87 -14.19
CA PHE A 92 2.47 26.73 -15.25
C PHE A 92 1.02 26.52 -15.79
N PRO A 93 0.32 27.62 -16.20
CA PRO A 93 0.50 28.15 -17.58
C PRO A 93 0.29 29.68 -17.82
N ARG A 94 1.08 30.28 -18.74
CA ARG A 94 0.69 30.86 -20.06
C ARG A 94 1.85 31.62 -20.73
N GLY A 95 2.08 31.38 -22.02
CA GLY A 95 3.24 31.87 -22.78
C GLY A 95 2.99 33.07 -23.72
N ASP A 96 4.06 33.53 -24.38
CA ASP A 96 4.22 33.68 -25.84
C ASP A 96 5.69 34.07 -26.16
N GLY A 97 6.17 33.76 -27.35
CA GLY A 97 7.60 33.60 -27.68
C GLY A 97 8.45 34.85 -27.97
N GLY A 98 9.77 34.65 -27.94
CA GLY A 98 10.82 35.54 -28.47
C GLY A 98 12.19 35.37 -27.77
N ASP A 99 13.17 34.77 -28.45
CA ASP A 99 14.63 34.75 -28.14
C ASP A 99 15.30 36.04 -28.71
N PRO A 100 16.59 36.43 -28.49
CA PRO A 100 17.68 35.91 -27.62
C PRO A 100 18.34 36.94 -26.66
N GLN A 101 19.25 36.40 -25.81
CA GLN A 101 20.52 36.97 -25.30
C GLN A 101 20.65 37.57 -23.88
N ASP A 102 21.69 37.03 -23.22
CA ASP A 102 22.61 37.60 -22.21
C ASP A 102 22.41 37.33 -20.70
N PRO A 103 23.54 37.18 -19.96
CA PRO A 103 23.73 36.06 -19.06
C PRO A 103 23.66 36.44 -17.57
N ALA A 104 23.45 35.41 -16.74
CA ALA A 104 23.79 35.33 -15.32
C ALA A 104 23.44 36.56 -14.46
N LYS A 105 22.20 36.58 -13.95
CA LYS A 105 21.89 37.26 -12.70
C LYS A 105 21.55 36.20 -11.66
N ILE A 106 22.51 35.95 -10.78
CA ILE A 106 22.28 35.35 -9.47
C ILE A 106 21.45 36.42 -8.73
N ALA A 107 20.13 36.27 -8.78
CA ALA A 107 19.21 37.07 -7.99
C ALA A 107 18.87 36.23 -6.76
N ASP A 108 19.42 36.69 -5.64
CA ASP A 108 18.94 36.62 -4.26
C ASP A 108 18.05 35.43 -3.89
N ASP A 109 18.55 34.64 -2.92
CA ASP A 109 17.83 33.62 -2.17
C ASP A 109 16.47 34.16 -1.67
N GLU A 110 15.40 33.99 -2.45
CA GLU A 110 14.05 34.06 -1.92
C GLU A 110 13.82 32.76 -1.16
N GLU A 111 13.78 32.86 0.17
CA GLU A 111 13.32 31.82 1.08
C GLU A 111 11.95 31.33 0.60
N GLN A 112 11.95 30.24 -0.17
CA GLN A 112 10.74 29.52 -0.52
C GLN A 112 10.24 28.86 0.77
N GLU A 113 9.39 29.57 1.52
CA GLU A 113 8.78 29.05 2.74
C GLU A 113 8.05 27.75 2.41
N ASP A 114 8.59 26.61 2.87
CA ASP A 114 7.99 25.29 2.74
C ASP A 114 6.52 25.37 3.21
N PRO A 115 5.51 25.25 2.32
CA PRO A 115 4.10 25.40 2.69
C PRO A 115 3.63 24.34 3.71
N TYR A 116 4.41 23.27 3.87
CA TYR A 116 4.16 22.17 4.80
C TYR A 116 5.06 22.24 6.04
N LEU A 117 5.80 23.33 6.24
CA LEU A 117 6.65 23.53 7.42
C LEU A 117 5.86 23.41 8.74
N ASN A 118 4.58 23.79 8.71
CA ASN A 118 3.67 23.74 9.85
C ASN A 118 2.72 22.52 9.83
N ASP A 119 2.84 21.60 8.87
CA ASP A 119 2.03 20.38 8.85
C ASP A 119 2.42 19.48 10.03
N ARG A 120 1.51 19.34 11.00
CA ARG A 120 1.71 18.52 12.20
C ARG A 120 1.75 17.02 11.89
N CYS A 121 1.36 16.62 10.69
CA CYS A 121 1.49 15.25 10.18
C CYS A 121 2.79 14.99 9.41
N ARG A 122 3.65 16.01 9.23
CA ARG A 122 4.96 15.86 8.60
C ARG A 122 5.79 14.83 9.36
N GLY A 123 6.32 13.83 8.65
CA GLY A 123 7.06 12.71 9.26
C GLY A 123 6.18 11.66 9.95
N GLY A 124 4.87 11.64 9.69
CA GLY A 124 3.93 10.63 10.20
C GLY A 124 3.05 11.12 11.36
N GLY A 125 3.38 12.27 11.97
CA GLY A 125 2.60 12.88 13.03
C GLY A 125 2.44 11.99 14.28
N PRO A 126 1.49 12.32 15.17
CA PRO A 126 1.25 11.57 16.41
C PRO A 126 0.50 10.24 16.20
N CYS A 127 -0.08 10.02 15.02
CA CYS A 127 -0.94 8.89 14.74
C CYS A 127 -0.15 7.62 14.44
N LYS A 128 -0.67 6.44 14.82
CA LYS A 128 -0.04 5.16 14.47
C LYS A 128 -0.24 4.76 13.01
N GLN A 129 -1.34 5.20 12.40
CA GLN A 129 -1.68 4.88 11.01
C GLN A 129 -1.91 6.18 10.22
N GLN A 130 -3.16 6.58 9.99
CA GLN A 130 -3.45 7.72 9.13
C GLN A 130 -3.50 9.01 9.97
N CYS A 131 -2.77 10.03 9.51
CA CYS A 131 -2.70 11.36 10.11
C CYS A 131 -3.19 12.39 9.09
N ARG A 132 -4.16 13.22 9.49
CA ARG A 132 -4.64 14.36 8.72
C ARG A 132 -4.60 15.64 9.57
N ASP A 133 -3.89 16.64 9.10
CA ASP A 133 -3.89 17.98 9.69
C ASP A 133 -5.02 18.80 9.04
N THR A 134 -5.95 19.31 9.86
CA THR A 134 -7.05 20.18 9.39
C THR A 134 -6.71 21.67 9.50
N GLY A 135 -5.51 22.03 9.97
CA GLY A 135 -5.12 23.37 10.37
C GLY A 135 -5.51 23.70 11.81
N ASP A 136 -6.70 23.26 12.25
CA ASP A 136 -7.18 23.44 13.61
C ASP A 136 -6.72 22.30 14.54
N GLU A 137 -6.87 21.06 14.09
CA GLU A 137 -6.54 19.86 14.86
C GLU A 137 -5.89 18.76 14.02
N VAL A 138 -5.20 17.84 14.70
CA VAL A 138 -4.68 16.61 14.07
C VAL A 138 -5.71 15.51 14.29
N VAL A 139 -6.25 14.99 13.19
CA VAL A 139 -7.21 13.89 13.22
C VAL A 139 -6.51 12.61 12.82
N CYS A 140 -6.50 11.64 13.73
CA CYS A 140 -6.04 10.29 13.43
C CYS A 140 -7.18 9.41 12.94
N SER A 141 -6.88 8.52 12.00
CA SER A 141 -7.78 7.46 11.58
C SER A 141 -7.01 6.18 11.29
N CYS A 142 -7.74 5.07 11.22
CA CYS A 142 -7.16 3.75 11.02
C CYS A 142 -7.46 3.24 9.61
N PHE A 143 -6.61 2.35 9.11
CA PHE A 143 -6.87 1.67 7.85
C PHE A 143 -8.03 0.69 7.98
N VAL A 144 -8.58 0.23 6.86
CA VAL A 144 -9.62 -0.80 6.84
C VAL A 144 -9.10 -2.06 7.55
N GLY A 145 -9.97 -2.70 8.35
CA GLY A 145 -9.60 -3.81 9.22
C GLY A 145 -9.06 -3.39 10.60
N TYR A 146 -9.02 -2.07 10.90
CA TYR A 146 -8.58 -1.56 12.20
C TYR A 146 -9.59 -0.58 12.79
N GLN A 147 -9.62 -0.51 14.12
CA GLN A 147 -10.44 0.42 14.88
C GLN A 147 -9.56 1.39 15.69
N LEU A 148 -9.94 2.67 15.69
CA LEU A 148 -9.27 3.69 16.48
C LEU A 148 -9.57 3.48 17.96
N GLN A 149 -8.52 3.42 18.77
CA GLN A 149 -8.64 3.25 20.21
C GLN A 149 -9.05 4.55 20.90
N SER A 150 -9.42 4.45 22.18
CA SER A 150 -9.88 5.58 22.99
C SER A 150 -8.83 6.68 23.22
N ASP A 151 -7.56 6.38 22.99
CA ASP A 151 -6.48 7.36 23.02
C ASP A 151 -6.50 8.30 21.80
N GLY A 152 -7.33 8.00 20.80
CA GLY A 152 -7.48 8.80 19.59
C GLY A 152 -6.29 8.75 18.65
N VAL A 153 -5.29 7.88 18.88
CA VAL A 153 -4.04 7.82 18.09
C VAL A 153 -3.65 6.41 17.68
N SER A 154 -4.00 5.41 18.50
CA SER A 154 -3.64 4.01 18.27
C SER A 154 -4.72 3.28 17.49
N CYS A 155 -4.30 2.31 16.69
CA CYS A 155 -5.18 1.49 15.86
C CYS A 155 -5.02 0.03 16.26
N GLU A 156 -6.15 -0.63 16.55
CA GLU A 156 -6.21 -2.04 16.91
C GLU A 156 -6.87 -2.83 15.79
N ASP A 157 -6.34 -4.01 15.53
CA ASP A 157 -6.89 -4.95 14.56
C ASP A 157 -8.32 -5.36 14.93
N ILE A 158 -9.24 -5.30 13.96
CA ILE A 158 -10.61 -5.77 14.14
C ILE A 158 -10.61 -7.27 13.93
N ASN A 159 -10.95 -8.04 14.97
CA ASN A 159 -11.07 -9.48 14.82
C ASN A 159 -12.44 -9.87 14.24
N GLU A 160 -12.51 -10.01 12.91
CA GLU A 160 -13.78 -10.30 12.23
C GLU A 160 -14.35 -11.68 12.57
N CYS A 161 -13.51 -12.61 13.04
CA CYS A 161 -13.92 -13.93 13.49
C CYS A 161 -14.66 -13.90 14.83
N ILE A 162 -14.33 -12.93 15.69
CA ILE A 162 -15.03 -12.74 16.98
C ILE A 162 -16.29 -11.89 16.78
N THR A 163 -16.21 -10.84 15.97
CA THR A 163 -17.36 -9.96 15.70
C THR A 163 -18.40 -10.61 14.80
N GLY A 164 -18.03 -11.67 14.07
CA GLY A 164 -18.88 -12.34 13.09
C GLY A 164 -19.08 -11.53 11.81
N SER A 165 -18.25 -10.52 11.54
CA SER A 165 -18.33 -9.68 10.34
C SER A 165 -17.65 -10.31 9.11
N HIS A 166 -17.13 -11.53 9.22
CA HIS A 166 -16.54 -12.27 8.12
C HIS A 166 -17.57 -12.80 7.12
N ASN A 167 -17.14 -13.08 5.89
CA ASN A 167 -17.98 -13.65 4.82
C ASN A 167 -17.64 -15.11 4.48
N CYS A 168 -17.01 -15.85 5.41
CA CYS A 168 -16.69 -17.27 5.23
C CYS A 168 -17.93 -18.14 4.97
N ARG A 169 -17.77 -19.13 4.09
CA ARG A 169 -18.82 -20.06 3.68
C ARG A 169 -19.07 -21.12 4.75
N LEU A 170 -20.22 -21.79 4.66
CA LEU A 170 -20.51 -22.94 5.50
C LEU A 170 -19.47 -24.05 5.24
N GLY A 171 -18.80 -24.52 6.31
CA GLY A 171 -17.69 -25.49 6.21
C GLY A 171 -16.29 -24.86 6.07
N GLU A 172 -16.19 -23.53 6.20
CA GLU A 172 -14.94 -22.81 6.40
C GLU A 172 -14.84 -22.27 7.83
N SER A 173 -13.65 -22.39 8.43
CA SER A 173 -13.27 -21.70 9.64
C SER A 173 -12.71 -20.32 9.32
N CYS A 174 -13.15 -19.31 10.08
CA CYS A 174 -12.56 -17.99 10.05
C CYS A 174 -11.25 -17.97 10.82
N ILE A 175 -10.21 -17.36 10.23
CA ILE A 175 -8.93 -17.12 10.88
C ILE A 175 -8.61 -15.63 10.80
N ASN A 176 -8.48 -15.02 11.97
CA ASN A 176 -8.12 -13.61 12.06
C ASN A 176 -6.68 -13.40 11.60
N THR A 177 -6.45 -12.31 10.86
CA THR A 177 -5.12 -11.89 10.40
C THR A 177 -4.94 -10.40 10.68
N VAL A 178 -3.72 -9.89 10.63
CA VAL A 178 -3.49 -8.47 10.93
C VAL A 178 -4.01 -7.60 9.77
N GLY A 179 -5.07 -6.83 10.04
CA GLY A 179 -5.77 -5.95 9.12
C GLY A 179 -6.83 -6.61 8.23
N SER A 180 -7.19 -7.87 8.49
CA SER A 180 -8.18 -8.64 7.70
C SER A 180 -8.47 -10.00 8.37
N PHE A 181 -9.34 -10.79 7.77
CA PHE A 181 -9.46 -12.23 8.04
C PHE A 181 -9.18 -13.06 6.78
N ARG A 182 -8.96 -14.37 6.97
CA ARG A 182 -9.05 -15.37 5.89
C ARG A 182 -9.98 -16.50 6.29
N CYS A 183 -10.72 -17.01 5.32
CA CYS A 183 -11.51 -18.22 5.48
C CYS A 183 -10.63 -19.41 5.12
N GLN A 184 -10.69 -20.48 5.90
CA GLN A 184 -9.94 -21.70 5.63
C GLN A 184 -10.90 -22.89 5.71
N ARG A 185 -10.89 -23.75 4.70
CA ARG A 185 -11.74 -24.95 4.76
C ARG A 185 -11.28 -25.91 5.85
N ASP A 186 -12.23 -26.50 6.56
CA ASP A 186 -11.96 -27.47 7.64
C ASP A 186 -11.52 -28.85 7.12
N SER A 187 -11.78 -29.15 5.85
CA SER A 187 -11.55 -30.46 5.25
C SER A 187 -10.54 -30.43 4.10
N SER A 188 -9.62 -31.41 4.10
CA SER A 188 -8.69 -31.64 3.00
C SER A 188 -9.45 -32.11 1.76
N CYS A 189 -8.89 -31.83 0.58
CA CYS A 189 -9.55 -32.11 -0.70
C CYS A 189 -9.70 -33.60 -1.07
N GLY A 190 -9.26 -34.51 -0.19
CA GLY A 190 -9.20 -35.94 -0.49
C GLY A 190 -8.10 -36.30 -1.50
N THR A 191 -7.93 -37.59 -1.75
CA THR A 191 -6.87 -38.10 -2.65
C THR A 191 -7.12 -37.67 -4.09
N GLY A 192 -6.11 -37.09 -4.75
CA GLY A 192 -6.18 -36.67 -6.15
C GLY A 192 -6.74 -35.28 -6.39
N TYR A 193 -6.90 -34.48 -5.33
CA TYR A 193 -7.35 -33.09 -5.41
C TYR A 193 -6.48 -32.19 -4.53
N GLU A 194 -6.15 -31.01 -5.05
CA GLU A 194 -5.39 -29.98 -4.34
C GLU A 194 -6.29 -28.78 -4.00
N LEU A 195 -6.00 -28.16 -2.86
CA LEU A 195 -6.67 -26.94 -2.42
C LEU A 195 -6.11 -25.75 -3.22
N THR A 196 -6.97 -25.02 -3.90
CA THR A 196 -6.62 -23.78 -4.59
C THR A 196 -6.63 -22.60 -3.63
N GLU A 197 -6.04 -21.47 -4.04
CA GLU A 197 -6.06 -20.21 -3.27
C GLU A 197 -7.49 -19.72 -2.96
N ASP A 198 -8.46 -20.01 -3.84
CA ASP A 198 -9.88 -19.70 -3.64
C ASP A 198 -10.64 -20.67 -2.71
N ASN A 199 -9.94 -21.48 -1.90
CA ASN A 199 -10.52 -22.56 -1.11
C ASN A 199 -11.41 -23.51 -1.92
N ASN A 200 -11.02 -23.87 -3.15
CA ASN A 200 -11.69 -24.88 -3.96
C ASN A 200 -10.80 -26.12 -4.14
N CYS A 201 -11.41 -27.28 -4.38
CA CYS A 201 -10.65 -28.49 -4.68
C CYS A 201 -10.56 -28.66 -6.18
N LYS A 202 -9.35 -28.68 -6.71
CA LYS A 202 -9.10 -28.95 -8.12
C LYS A 202 -8.42 -30.30 -8.26
N GLY A 203 -8.97 -31.17 -9.11
CA GLY A 203 -8.38 -32.47 -9.38
C GLY A 203 -6.98 -32.31 -9.97
N THR A 204 -6.01 -33.00 -9.38
CA THR A 204 -4.70 -33.16 -10.01
C THR A 204 -4.90 -34.11 -11.17
N ALA A 205 -4.66 -33.67 -12.41
CA ALA A 205 -4.74 -34.56 -13.56
C ALA A 205 -3.73 -35.70 -13.36
N SER A 206 -4.21 -36.88 -13.01
CA SER A 206 -3.41 -38.09 -12.92
C SER A 206 -2.78 -38.36 -14.29
N ILE A 207 -1.47 -38.57 -14.25
CA ILE A 207 -0.59 -39.05 -15.31
C ILE A 207 -1.34 -39.98 -16.28
N GLN A 208 -1.39 -39.62 -17.56
CA GLN A 208 -1.67 -40.56 -18.63
C GLN A 208 -0.54 -41.60 -18.63
N ILE A 209 -0.86 -42.84 -18.26
CA ILE A 209 0.00 -44.01 -18.46
C ILE A 209 -0.09 -44.40 -19.94
#